data_AF-A0A958F5K3-F1
#
_entry.id   AF-A0A958F5K3-F1
#
_cell.length_a   1.000
_cell.length_b   1.000
_cell.length_c   1.000
_cell.angle_alpha   90.00
_cell.angle_beta   90.00
_cell.angle_gamma   90.00
#
_symmetry.space_group_name_H-M   'P 1'
#
loop_
_entity.id
_entity.type
_entity.pdbx_description
1 polymer ?
#
loop_
_entity_poly.entity_id
_entity_poly.type
_entity_poly.pdbx_seq_one_letter_code
_entity_poly.pdbx_strand_id
1 'polypeptide(L)'
;MEIAILRFDGERIVETFSTLVNPERKIYPITTRLNGISELSVQDAPKFYEIARRIVEMTADTILVAHQARFDYAFLKQAYGRLGYVYKRRQICTLRLSRELFPGLPSYQLGVICRHLQIPLENPHRALGDATATLALLQRIRNHRDAGQFRALLAGEMKSTTLPPAVHQRQIDALPGDVGIYFFYDAFGRLIYTGKSKSIRKRVLSHFSNDLKSPKAREMKARIHDIGYELTGSELVALLLESDTIKRMQPRFNRSQRNVRYRHGIFAVPTDAQDFMRLTIKELAEMDNAPLVSFRGKKEAQVYLERLVDRYQLCQKLAGIDKRKGPCFRYHLKQCRGACAGAETPENYNVRVREAFRMFNYPHPDFAVLGAGRRSGERSLVLVEGGVYQGFGYLELPLKKPALPYFRRAITPRGDNQDIRRIINGYLKKNQSDEVIFM
;
A
#
# COMPACT_ATOMS: atom_id res chain seq x y z
N MET A 1 -18.83 25.57 1.48
CA MET A 1 -20.22 25.98 1.77
C MET A 1 -20.26 26.97 2.92
N GLU A 2 -19.26 26.97 3.80
CA GLU A 2 -19.05 28.03 4.78
C GLU A 2 -17.54 28.21 4.93
N ILE A 3 -17.10 29.42 5.25
CA ILE A 3 -15.73 29.71 5.65
C ILE A 3 -15.75 30.70 6.81
N ALA A 4 -14.94 30.45 7.82
CA ALA A 4 -14.67 31.40 8.89
C ALA A 4 -13.16 31.48 9.13
N ILE A 5 -12.65 32.69 9.29
CA ILE A 5 -11.25 32.99 9.54
C ILE A 5 -11.21 34.01 10.68
N LEU A 6 -10.44 33.67 11.72
CA LEU A 6 -10.10 34.57 12.82
C LEU A 6 -8.62 34.91 12.69
N ARG A 7 -8.30 36.18 12.42
CA ARG A 7 -6.91 36.65 12.41
C ARG A 7 -6.53 37.03 13.82
N PHE A 8 -5.51 36.37 14.36
CA PHE A 8 -5.06 36.50 15.73
C PHE A 8 -3.59 36.94 15.75
N ASP A 9 -3.27 37.99 16.48
CA ASP A 9 -1.91 38.56 16.55
C ASP A 9 -1.02 37.90 17.61
N GLY A 10 -1.60 37.04 18.46
CA GLY A 10 -0.92 36.44 19.61
C GLY A 10 -1.59 36.81 20.93
N GLU A 11 -2.35 37.90 20.97
CA GLU A 11 -3.02 38.40 22.16
C GLU A 11 -4.53 38.50 21.95
N ARG A 12 -4.95 39.05 20.80
CA ARG A 12 -6.36 39.31 20.47
C ARG A 12 -6.69 39.00 19.01
N ILE A 13 -7.99 38.85 18.76
CA ILE A 13 -8.51 38.76 17.39
C ILE A 13 -8.47 40.17 16.80
N VAL A 14 -7.70 40.35 15.73
CA VAL A 14 -7.56 41.63 15.02
C VAL A 14 -8.56 41.76 13.87
N GLU A 15 -9.07 40.63 13.38
CA GLU A 15 -10.00 40.61 12.26
C GLU A 15 -10.79 39.30 12.24
N THR A 16 -12.08 39.38 11.92
CA THR A 16 -12.96 38.22 11.74
C THR A 16 -13.61 38.29 10.37
N PHE A 17 -13.56 37.19 9.63
CA PHE A 17 -14.26 37.01 8.37
C PHE A 17 -15.05 35.71 8.43
N SER A 18 -16.36 35.78 8.22
CA SER A 18 -17.23 34.60 8.20
C SER A 18 -18.30 34.78 7.14
N THR A 19 -18.48 33.78 6.29
CA THR A 19 -19.53 33.81 5.27
C THR A 19 -19.94 32.41 4.82
N LEU A 20 -21.21 32.29 4.42
CA LEU A 20 -21.64 31.16 3.62
C LEU A 20 -21.06 31.29 2.21
N VAL A 21 -20.94 30.17 1.51
CA VAL A 21 -20.36 30.14 0.16
C VAL A 21 -21.25 29.30 -0.73
N ASN A 22 -21.76 29.91 -1.79
CA ASN A 22 -22.50 29.20 -2.83
C ASN A 22 -21.56 28.19 -3.51
N PRO A 23 -21.83 26.87 -3.42
CA PRO A 23 -20.95 25.85 -3.96
C PRO A 23 -21.18 25.58 -5.46
N GLU A 24 -22.14 26.28 -6.09
CA GLU A 24 -22.52 26.13 -7.50
C GLU A 24 -22.87 24.67 -7.89
N ARG A 25 -23.40 23.92 -6.92
CA ARG A 25 -23.80 22.52 -7.08
C ARG A 25 -24.83 22.12 -6.04
N LYS A 26 -25.53 21.02 -6.31
CA LYS A 26 -26.50 20.44 -5.40
C LYS A 26 -25.87 20.03 -4.05
N ILE A 27 -26.53 20.36 -2.95
CA ILE A 27 -26.21 19.95 -1.59
C ILE A 27 -27.03 18.70 -1.27
N TYR A 28 -26.35 17.62 -0.86
CA TYR A 28 -27.03 16.39 -0.49
C TYR A 28 -27.67 16.51 0.89
N PRO A 29 -28.86 15.92 1.14
CA PRO A 29 -29.59 16.07 2.42
C PRO A 29 -28.80 15.67 3.67
N ILE A 30 -27.83 14.76 3.53
CA ILE A 30 -26.95 14.36 4.65
C ILE A 30 -26.04 15.50 5.09
N THR A 31 -25.61 16.38 4.17
CA THR A 31 -24.72 17.48 4.51
C THR A 31 -25.45 18.56 5.28
N THR A 32 -26.67 18.92 4.85
CA THR A 32 -27.55 19.84 5.60
C THR A 32 -27.85 19.33 7.00
N ARG A 33 -28.07 18.01 7.17
CA ARG A 33 -28.26 17.42 8.51
C ARG A 33 -27.05 17.59 9.43
N LEU A 34 -25.84 17.66 8.89
CA LEU A 34 -24.61 17.74 9.67
C LEU A 34 -24.24 19.17 10.08
N ASN A 35 -24.45 20.16 9.19
CA ASN A 35 -23.98 21.53 9.40
C ASN A 35 -25.11 22.59 9.40
N GLY A 36 -26.36 22.18 9.17
CA GLY A 36 -27.51 23.08 9.11
C GLY A 36 -27.56 23.96 7.85
N ILE A 37 -26.71 23.73 6.86
CA ILE A 37 -26.64 24.54 5.64
C ILE A 37 -27.49 23.91 4.52
N SER A 38 -28.57 24.59 4.14
CA SER A 38 -29.46 24.18 3.05
C SER A 38 -29.12 24.90 1.73
N GLU A 39 -29.66 24.42 0.60
CA GLU A 39 -29.59 25.15 -0.69
C GLU A 39 -30.06 26.61 -0.54
N LEU A 40 -31.22 26.80 0.11
CA LEU A 40 -31.81 28.12 0.35
C LEU A 40 -30.85 29.03 1.14
N SER A 41 -30.09 28.47 2.08
CA SER A 41 -29.14 29.25 2.89
C SER A 41 -27.97 29.79 2.08
N VAL A 42 -27.61 29.14 0.97
CA VAL A 42 -26.40 29.48 0.18
C VAL A 42 -26.73 30.02 -1.20
N GLN A 43 -28.00 30.11 -1.59
CA GLN A 43 -28.39 30.52 -2.93
C GLN A 43 -27.89 31.95 -3.25
N ASP A 44 -28.03 32.86 -2.27
CA ASP A 44 -27.65 34.28 -2.36
C ASP A 44 -26.26 34.54 -1.72
N ALA A 45 -25.60 33.48 -1.23
CA ALA A 45 -24.26 33.60 -0.68
C ALA A 45 -23.23 33.83 -1.80
N PRO A 46 -22.12 34.53 -1.52
CA PRO A 46 -21.09 34.74 -2.52
C PRO A 46 -20.49 33.42 -2.98
N LYS A 47 -20.13 33.35 -4.25
CA LYS A 47 -19.32 32.27 -4.83
C LYS A 47 -17.88 32.40 -4.36
N PHE A 48 -17.14 31.29 -4.42
CA PHE A 48 -15.78 31.28 -3.89
C PHE A 48 -14.86 32.31 -4.57
N TYR A 49 -14.99 32.55 -5.88
CA TYR A 49 -14.14 33.51 -6.59
C TYR A 49 -14.35 34.96 -6.13
N GLU A 50 -15.55 35.29 -5.61
CA GLU A 50 -15.89 36.64 -5.14
C GLU A 50 -15.17 36.97 -3.81
N ILE A 51 -14.93 35.95 -2.99
CA ILE A 51 -14.26 36.08 -1.69
C ILE A 51 -12.79 35.67 -1.70
N ALA A 52 -12.31 35.06 -2.80
CA ALA A 52 -10.96 34.50 -2.90
C ALA A 52 -9.87 35.54 -2.60
N ARG A 53 -9.98 36.74 -3.19
CA ARG A 53 -9.00 37.82 -2.95
C ARG A 53 -8.91 38.18 -1.46
N ARG A 54 -10.06 38.34 -0.79
CA ARG A 54 -10.11 38.71 0.62
C ARG A 54 -9.43 37.67 1.52
N ILE A 55 -9.64 36.38 1.24
CA ILE A 55 -9.00 35.30 1.98
C ILE A 55 -7.48 35.31 1.78
N VAL A 56 -6.98 35.57 0.55
CA VAL A 56 -5.53 35.68 0.30
C VAL A 56 -4.91 36.82 1.10
N GLU A 57 -5.56 37.99 1.09
CA GLU A 57 -5.12 39.19 1.81
C GLU A 57 -5.12 38.97 3.33
N MET A 58 -6.22 38.45 3.90
CA MET A 58 -6.35 38.20 5.33
C MET A 58 -5.35 37.14 5.84
N THR A 59 -4.98 36.19 5.00
CA THR A 59 -4.04 35.11 5.33
C THR A 59 -2.61 35.39 4.87
N ALA A 60 -2.32 36.57 4.32
CA ALA A 60 -0.97 36.95 3.94
C ALA A 60 -0.06 37.03 5.19
N ASP A 61 1.16 36.50 5.07
CA ASP A 61 2.18 36.46 6.13
C ASP A 61 1.76 35.84 7.48
N THR A 62 0.65 35.11 7.51
CA THR A 62 0.18 34.38 8.69
C THR A 62 0.47 32.87 8.62
N ILE A 63 0.26 32.19 9.74
CA ILE A 63 0.24 30.73 9.81
C ILE A 63 -1.22 30.29 9.95
N LEU A 64 -1.67 29.38 9.09
CA LEU A 64 -3.03 28.87 9.13
C LEU A 64 -3.14 27.82 10.25
N VAL A 65 -4.01 28.08 11.22
CA VAL A 65 -4.28 27.15 12.32
C VAL A 65 -5.67 26.54 12.13
N ALA A 66 -5.76 25.21 12.22
CA ALA A 66 -7.04 24.51 12.16
C ALA A 66 -7.00 23.17 12.92
N HIS A 67 -8.15 22.72 13.41
CA HIS A 67 -8.28 21.41 14.04
C HIS A 67 -8.48 20.35 12.95
N GLN A 68 -7.41 19.59 12.65
CA GLN A 68 -7.27 18.76 11.43
C GLN A 68 -6.89 19.55 10.17
N ALA A 69 -6.02 20.57 10.30
CA ALA A 69 -5.65 21.54 9.26
C ALA A 69 -5.43 21.01 7.82
N ARG A 70 -4.90 19.79 7.63
CA ARG A 70 -4.73 19.20 6.29
C ARG A 70 -6.06 19.04 5.52
N PHE A 71 -7.16 18.80 6.23
CA PHE A 71 -8.49 18.64 5.65
C PHE A 71 -8.99 19.97 5.09
N ASP A 72 -9.11 21.01 5.93
CA ASP A 72 -9.57 22.35 5.53
C ASP A 72 -8.68 22.96 4.45
N TYR A 73 -7.37 22.80 4.62
CA TYR A 73 -6.39 23.33 3.67
C TYR A 73 -6.48 22.67 2.29
N ALA A 74 -6.90 21.40 2.20
CA ALA A 74 -7.13 20.73 0.92
C ALA A 74 -8.33 21.35 0.17
N PHE A 75 -9.40 21.74 0.87
CA PHE A 75 -10.52 22.45 0.26
C PHE A 75 -10.10 23.81 -0.30
N LEU A 76 -9.34 24.60 0.46
CA LEU A 76 -8.81 25.88 -0.03
C LEU A 76 -7.92 25.66 -1.26
N LYS A 77 -6.97 24.71 -1.21
CA LYS A 77 -6.12 24.39 -2.36
C LYS A 77 -6.91 24.00 -3.60
N GLN A 78 -7.95 23.18 -3.44
CA GLN A 78 -8.79 22.78 -4.56
C GLN A 78 -9.55 23.98 -5.13
N ALA A 79 -10.15 24.81 -4.27
CA ALA A 79 -10.93 25.96 -4.67
C ALA A 79 -10.07 27.00 -5.41
N TYR A 80 -8.89 27.33 -4.90
CA TYR A 80 -7.93 28.21 -5.59
C TYR A 80 -7.34 27.58 -6.86
N GLY A 81 -7.11 26.26 -6.87
CA GLY A 81 -6.61 25.56 -8.05
C GLY A 81 -7.56 25.67 -9.25
N ARG A 82 -8.88 25.71 -9.02
CA ARG A 82 -9.89 25.96 -10.07
C ARG A 82 -9.81 27.38 -10.64
N LEU A 83 -9.29 28.33 -9.87
CA LEU A 83 -9.05 29.71 -10.29
C LEU A 83 -7.64 29.92 -10.87
N GLY A 84 -6.84 28.85 -11.03
CA GLY A 84 -5.45 28.95 -11.49
C GLY A 84 -4.48 29.52 -10.45
N TYR A 85 -4.87 29.67 -9.18
CA TYR A 85 -4.03 30.24 -8.14
C TYR A 85 -3.40 29.15 -7.25
N VAL A 86 -2.09 29.26 -7.00
CA VAL A 86 -1.37 28.33 -6.12
C VAL A 86 -1.44 28.81 -4.66
N TYR A 87 -2.45 28.34 -3.93
CA TYR A 87 -2.59 28.69 -2.51
C TYR A 87 -1.57 27.96 -1.62
N LYS A 88 -0.57 28.69 -1.11
CA LYS A 88 0.49 28.17 -0.23
C LYS A 88 0.55 28.96 1.08
N ARG A 89 0.34 28.28 2.22
CA ARG A 89 0.46 28.82 3.58
C ARG A 89 1.08 27.78 4.52
N ARG A 90 1.85 28.26 5.49
CA ARG A 90 2.30 27.44 6.64
C ARG A 90 1.08 27.04 7.47
N GLN A 91 1.15 25.90 8.13
CA GLN A 91 0.02 25.34 8.86
C GLN A 91 0.42 24.82 10.24
N ILE A 92 -0.50 24.92 11.19
CA ILE A 92 -0.45 24.23 12.48
C ILE A 92 -1.75 23.46 12.67
N CYS A 93 -1.65 22.20 13.05
CA CYS A 93 -2.77 21.32 13.32
C CYS A 93 -2.97 21.12 14.83
N THR A 94 -4.00 21.75 15.40
CA THR A 94 -4.27 21.64 16.85
C THR A 94 -4.59 20.21 17.28
N LEU A 95 -5.23 19.40 16.42
CA LEU A 95 -5.46 17.96 16.69
C LEU A 95 -4.16 17.17 16.88
N ARG A 96 -3.09 17.51 16.14
CA ARG A 96 -1.78 16.86 16.31
C ARG A 96 -1.11 17.34 17.60
N LEU A 97 -1.11 18.65 17.84
CA LEU A 97 -0.59 19.23 19.08
C LEU A 97 -1.29 18.65 20.32
N SER A 98 -2.61 18.52 20.28
CA SER A 98 -3.39 17.96 21.39
C SER A 98 -3.03 16.49 21.68
N ARG A 99 -2.75 15.68 20.67
CA ARG A 99 -2.35 14.26 20.86
C ARG A 99 -1.02 14.12 21.58
N GLU A 100 -0.07 14.99 21.27
CA GLU A 100 1.26 14.96 21.87
C GLU A 100 1.25 15.53 23.30
N LEU A 101 0.49 16.60 23.53
CA LEU A 101 0.47 17.29 24.83
C LEU A 101 -0.52 16.73 25.84
N PHE A 102 -1.59 16.08 25.38
CA PHE A 102 -2.62 15.49 26.24
C PHE A 102 -2.82 14.00 25.90
N PRO A 103 -1.80 13.13 26.07
CA PRO A 103 -1.90 11.72 25.70
C PRO A 103 -2.95 10.98 26.55
N GLY A 104 -3.52 9.91 26.00
CA GLY A 104 -4.42 9.00 26.74
C GLY A 104 -5.92 9.25 26.56
N LEU A 105 -6.34 10.19 25.71
CA LEU A 105 -7.76 10.40 25.42
C LEU A 105 -8.29 9.39 24.39
N PRO A 106 -9.55 8.93 24.53
CA PRO A 106 -10.15 7.97 23.60
C PRO A 106 -10.38 8.56 22.19
N SER A 107 -10.52 9.88 22.11
CA SER A 107 -10.67 10.62 20.86
C SER A 107 -10.12 12.03 21.02
N TYR A 108 -9.69 12.61 19.90
CA TYR A 108 -9.17 13.99 19.81
C TYR A 108 -9.97 14.81 18.80
N GLN A 109 -11.22 14.43 18.53
CA GLN A 109 -12.14 15.31 17.79
C GLN A 109 -12.36 16.61 18.58
N LEU A 110 -12.61 17.72 17.88
CA LEU A 110 -12.68 19.06 18.47
C LEU A 110 -13.58 19.10 19.71
N GLY A 111 -14.82 18.60 19.59
CA GLY A 111 -15.75 18.55 20.71
C GLY A 111 -15.30 17.66 21.89
N VAL A 112 -14.53 16.60 21.65
CA VAL A 112 -14.01 15.75 22.73
C VAL A 112 -12.89 16.46 23.48
N ILE A 113 -11.92 17.03 22.76
CA ILE A 113 -10.79 17.73 23.40
C ILE A 113 -11.24 19.03 24.06
N CYS A 114 -12.19 19.77 23.46
CA CYS A 114 -12.76 20.96 24.08
C CYS A 114 -13.47 20.64 25.38
N ARG A 115 -14.29 19.57 25.43
CA ARG A 115 -14.91 19.11 26.69
C ARG A 115 -13.87 18.73 27.75
N HIS A 116 -12.83 17.99 27.36
CA HIS A 116 -11.76 17.60 28.28
C HIS A 116 -11.03 18.80 28.88
N LEU A 117 -10.77 19.84 28.08
CA LEU A 117 -10.05 21.04 28.50
C LEU A 117 -10.96 22.17 29.00
N GLN A 118 -12.25 21.90 29.17
CA GLN A 118 -13.28 22.87 29.58
C GLN A 118 -13.33 24.12 28.70
N ILE A 119 -13.17 23.94 27.39
CA ILE A 119 -13.31 24.98 26.38
C ILE A 119 -14.78 24.99 25.89
N PRO A 120 -15.49 26.12 25.99
CA PRO A 120 -16.84 26.25 25.44
C PRO A 120 -16.86 26.00 23.93
N LEU A 121 -17.82 25.19 23.47
CA LEU A 121 -18.06 24.95 22.05
C LEU A 121 -19.49 25.38 21.73
N GLU A 122 -19.63 26.58 21.19
CA GLU A 122 -20.91 27.14 20.76
C GLU A 122 -21.16 26.80 19.28
N ASN A 123 -22.40 26.42 18.96
CA ASN A 123 -22.82 26.03 17.60
C ASN A 123 -21.87 25.03 16.91
N PRO A 124 -21.70 23.80 17.46
CA PRO A 124 -20.83 22.79 16.88
C PRO A 124 -21.13 22.56 15.40
N HIS A 125 -20.10 22.33 14.58
CA HIS A 125 -20.21 22.11 13.13
C HIS A 125 -20.53 23.36 12.29
N ARG A 126 -20.63 24.55 12.90
CA ARG A 126 -20.57 25.83 12.19
C ARG A 126 -19.14 26.33 12.15
N ALA A 127 -18.70 26.84 11.00
CA ALA A 127 -17.29 27.17 10.78
C ALA A 127 -16.77 28.20 11.79
N LEU A 128 -17.57 29.20 12.16
CA LEU A 128 -17.18 30.22 13.14
C LEU A 128 -17.07 29.65 14.55
N GLY A 129 -18.02 28.80 14.98
CA GLY A 129 -17.99 28.13 16.28
C GLY A 129 -16.76 27.25 16.43
N ASP A 130 -16.48 26.44 15.41
CA ASP A 130 -15.31 25.56 15.38
C ASP A 130 -13.99 26.35 15.33
N ALA A 131 -13.94 27.48 14.61
CA ALA A 131 -12.77 28.36 14.55
C ALA A 131 -12.47 29.02 15.91
N THR A 132 -13.51 29.51 16.59
CA THR A 132 -13.39 30.11 17.94
C THR A 132 -12.91 29.08 18.95
N ALA A 133 -13.50 27.88 18.97
CA ALA A 133 -13.06 26.79 19.84
C ALA A 133 -11.62 26.34 19.52
N THR A 134 -11.24 26.32 18.24
CA THR A 134 -9.87 26.02 17.81
C THR A 134 -8.86 27.07 18.31
N LEU A 135 -9.22 28.35 18.29
CA LEU A 135 -8.37 29.43 18.83
C LEU A 135 -8.21 29.30 20.35
N ALA A 136 -9.31 29.07 21.09
CA ALA A 136 -9.26 28.83 22.52
C ALA A 136 -8.41 27.59 22.87
N LEU A 137 -8.52 26.53 22.07
CA LEU A 137 -7.67 25.34 22.19
C LEU A 137 -6.20 25.66 21.95
N LEU A 138 -5.88 26.44 20.91
CA LEU A 138 -4.51 26.87 20.64
C LEU A 138 -3.93 27.67 21.81
N GLN A 139 -4.70 28.59 22.39
CA GLN A 139 -4.30 29.36 23.55
C GLN A 139 -4.05 28.46 24.77
N ARG A 140 -4.92 27.47 25.01
CA ARG A 140 -4.76 26.49 26.10
C ARG A 140 -3.51 25.64 25.93
N ILE A 141 -3.25 25.18 24.71
CA ILE A 141 -2.02 24.46 24.32
C ILE A 141 -0.78 25.33 24.56
N ARG A 142 -0.81 26.60 24.13
CA ARG A 142 0.31 27.55 24.31
C ARG A 142 0.64 27.78 25.78
N ASN A 143 -0.38 27.84 26.62
CA ASN A 143 -0.25 28.08 28.06
C ASN A 143 -0.03 26.78 28.87
N HIS A 144 0.14 25.64 28.20
CA HIS A 144 0.42 24.36 28.87
C HIS A 144 1.84 24.38 29.49
N ARG A 145 2.02 23.68 30.62
CA ARG A 145 3.20 23.80 31.50
C ARG A 145 4.55 23.48 30.85
N ASP A 146 4.56 22.82 29.69
CA ASP A 146 5.77 22.48 28.95
C ASP A 146 5.93 23.37 27.69
N ALA A 147 6.29 24.64 27.92
CA ALA A 147 6.55 25.60 26.84
C ALA A 147 7.72 25.17 25.93
N GLY A 148 8.66 24.36 26.45
CA GLY A 148 9.78 23.79 25.69
C GLY A 148 9.31 22.76 24.68
N GLN A 149 8.47 21.80 25.11
CA GLN A 149 7.86 20.81 24.24
C GLN A 149 6.93 21.45 23.21
N PHE A 150 6.15 22.47 23.59
CA PHE A 150 5.32 23.23 22.65
C PHE A 150 6.16 23.92 21.55
N ARG A 151 7.25 24.61 21.91
CA ARG A 151 8.16 25.24 20.93
C ARG A 151 8.82 24.20 20.01
N ALA A 152 9.23 23.04 20.54
CA ALA A 152 9.77 21.95 19.74
C ALA A 152 8.75 21.36 18.76
N LEU A 153 7.50 21.18 19.21
CA LEU A 153 6.39 20.70 18.38
C LEU A 153 6.01 21.71 17.28
N LEU A 154 5.96 23.00 17.61
CA LEU A 154 5.77 24.06 16.62
C LEU A 154 6.90 24.06 15.59
N ALA A 155 8.16 23.93 16.00
CA ALA A 155 9.28 23.81 15.08
C ALA A 155 9.18 22.55 14.18
N GLY A 156 8.54 21.48 14.67
CA GLY A 156 8.22 20.28 13.90
C GLY A 156 7.03 20.42 12.95
N GLU A 157 5.98 21.15 13.34
CA GLU A 157 4.79 21.46 12.52
C GLU A 157 5.09 22.49 11.42
N MET A 158 5.92 23.49 11.72
CA MET A 158 6.34 24.54 10.78
C MET A 158 7.33 24.04 9.73
N LYS A 159 7.90 22.83 9.90
CA LYS A 159 8.63 22.14 8.83
C LYS A 159 7.60 21.64 7.83
N SER A 160 7.38 22.45 6.78
CA SER A 160 6.85 21.96 5.50
C SER A 160 7.52 20.65 5.15
N THR A 161 6.81 19.71 4.51
CA THR A 161 7.37 18.51 3.86
C THR A 161 8.76 18.85 3.32
N THR A 162 9.80 18.54 4.08
CA THR A 162 11.12 19.03 3.71
C THR A 162 11.53 18.11 2.59
N LEU A 163 11.85 18.64 1.42
CA LEU A 163 12.42 17.77 0.41
C LEU A 163 13.79 17.30 0.92
N PRO A 164 14.26 16.11 0.52
CA PRO A 164 15.67 15.81 0.60
C PRO A 164 16.50 16.98 0.05
N PRO A 165 17.65 17.33 0.66
CA PRO A 165 18.44 18.50 0.24
C PRO A 165 18.80 18.53 -1.25
N ALA A 166 19.01 17.35 -1.84
CA ALA A 166 19.37 17.17 -3.24
C ALA A 166 18.18 17.02 -4.20
N VAL A 167 16.93 16.99 -3.69
CA VAL A 167 15.73 16.82 -4.53
C VAL A 167 15.01 18.15 -4.69
N HIS A 168 14.88 18.60 -5.93
CA HIS A 168 14.19 19.83 -6.28
C HIS A 168 12.69 19.64 -6.42
N GLN A 169 11.92 20.70 -6.15
CA GLN A 169 10.46 20.69 -6.29
C GLN A 169 10.00 20.31 -7.72
N ARG A 170 10.76 20.72 -8.75
CA ARG A 170 10.47 20.37 -10.15
C ARG A 170 10.46 18.86 -10.40
N GLN A 171 11.38 18.11 -9.78
CA GLN A 171 11.40 16.64 -9.89
C GLN A 171 10.12 16.03 -9.29
N ILE A 172 9.62 16.60 -8.18
CA ILE A 172 8.37 16.14 -7.55
C ILE A 172 7.15 16.45 -8.41
N ASP A 173 7.14 17.60 -9.06
CA ASP A 173 6.02 18.02 -9.89
C ASP A 173 5.94 17.23 -11.20
N ALA A 174 7.08 16.75 -11.70
CA ALA A 174 7.18 15.86 -12.85
C ALA A 174 6.78 14.40 -12.56
N LEU A 175 6.60 14.00 -11.29
CA LEU A 175 6.20 12.63 -10.98
C LEU A 175 4.76 12.35 -11.42
N PRO A 176 4.51 11.20 -12.06
CA PRO A 176 3.19 10.85 -12.56
C PRO A 176 2.20 10.54 -11.43
N GLY A 177 0.93 10.75 -11.74
CA GLY A 177 -0.21 10.39 -10.89
C GLY A 177 -0.59 8.92 -10.96
N ASP A 178 0.12 8.15 -11.78
CA ASP A 178 -0.29 6.84 -12.31
C ASP A 178 0.29 5.65 -11.54
N VAL A 179 -0.17 4.45 -11.93
CA VAL A 179 0.23 3.16 -11.35
C VAL A 179 1.61 2.76 -11.84
N GLY A 180 2.48 2.40 -10.90
CA GLY A 180 3.81 1.95 -11.22
C GLY A 180 4.70 1.75 -10.00
N ILE A 181 6.00 1.72 -10.27
CA ILE A 181 7.06 1.58 -9.27
C ILE A 181 7.91 2.85 -9.29
N TYR A 182 8.42 3.26 -8.13
CA TYR A 182 9.35 4.38 -7.99
C TYR A 182 10.63 3.92 -7.30
N PHE A 183 11.70 4.64 -7.59
CA PHE A 183 13.05 4.35 -7.15
C PHE A 183 13.64 5.56 -6.45
N PHE A 184 14.39 5.32 -5.37
CA PHE A 184 15.23 6.33 -4.75
C PHE A 184 16.69 5.94 -4.93
N TYR A 185 17.48 6.89 -5.41
CA TYR A 185 18.92 6.74 -5.63
C TYR A 185 19.71 7.62 -4.67
N ASP A 186 20.90 7.17 -4.31
CA ASP A 186 21.86 8.01 -3.59
C ASP A 186 22.71 8.87 -4.55
N ALA A 187 23.59 9.69 -3.98
CA ALA A 187 24.47 10.59 -4.73
C ALA A 187 25.42 9.88 -5.71
N PHE A 188 25.60 8.57 -5.56
CA PHE A 188 26.43 7.74 -6.44
C PHE A 188 25.58 6.97 -7.47
N GLY A 189 24.29 7.29 -7.60
CA GLY A 189 23.37 6.62 -8.51
C GLY A 189 22.96 5.21 -8.06
N ARG A 190 23.23 4.81 -6.81
CA ARG A 190 22.89 3.46 -6.32
C ARG A 190 21.44 3.42 -5.84
N LEU A 191 20.72 2.38 -6.25
CA LEU A 191 19.34 2.16 -5.79
C LEU A 191 19.33 1.86 -4.28
N ILE A 192 18.78 2.76 -3.48
CA ILE A 192 18.69 2.61 -2.03
C ILE A 192 17.31 2.15 -1.56
N TYR A 193 16.26 2.43 -2.35
CA TYR A 193 14.89 2.02 -2.07
C TYR A 193 14.05 1.92 -3.35
N THR A 194 13.13 0.98 -3.39
CA THR A 194 12.07 0.92 -4.43
C THR A 194 10.72 0.67 -3.79
N GLY A 195 9.63 1.14 -4.41
CA GLY A 195 8.29 0.83 -3.94
C GLY A 195 7.21 0.90 -5.02
N LYS A 196 6.11 0.17 -4.82
CA LYS A 196 4.93 0.23 -5.70
C LYS A 196 3.90 1.27 -5.26
N SER A 197 3.11 1.77 -6.20
CA SER A 197 1.97 2.66 -5.90
C SER A 197 0.90 2.67 -6.98
N LYS A 198 -0.35 2.99 -6.59
CA LYS A 198 -1.42 3.39 -7.51
C LYS A 198 -1.26 4.82 -8.02
N SER A 199 -0.47 5.61 -7.31
CA SER A 199 -0.11 6.99 -7.68
C SER A 199 1.29 7.27 -7.17
N ILE A 200 2.26 7.30 -8.09
CA ILE A 200 3.68 7.47 -7.76
C ILE A 200 3.90 8.78 -7.00
N ARG A 201 3.41 9.91 -7.53
CA ARG A 201 3.56 11.24 -6.90
C ARG A 201 3.07 11.28 -5.45
N LYS A 202 1.85 10.79 -5.19
CA LYS A 202 1.27 10.76 -3.83
C LYS A 202 2.11 9.92 -2.87
N ARG A 203 2.62 8.78 -3.34
CA ARG A 203 3.40 7.85 -2.50
C ARG A 203 4.79 8.39 -2.20
N VAL A 204 5.47 8.99 -3.18
CA VAL A 204 6.76 9.65 -2.97
C VAL A 204 6.63 10.79 -1.95
N LEU A 205 5.64 11.68 -2.11
CA LEU A 205 5.38 12.77 -1.15
C LEU A 205 5.11 12.26 0.27
N SER A 206 4.49 11.09 0.41
CA SER A 206 4.23 10.49 1.73
C SER A 206 5.50 10.09 2.47
N HIS A 207 6.58 9.75 1.75
CA HIS A 207 7.90 9.48 2.37
C HIS A 207 8.54 10.74 2.95
N PHE A 208 8.31 11.90 2.33
CA PHE A 208 8.86 13.19 2.79
C PHE A 208 8.00 13.91 3.82
N SER A 209 6.78 13.42 4.06
CA SER A 209 5.81 14.03 4.98
C SER A 209 5.76 13.36 6.35
N ASN A 210 6.50 12.25 6.53
CA ASN A 210 6.47 11.39 7.72
C ASN A 210 7.77 11.49 8.55
N ASP A 211 8.47 12.62 8.45
CA ASP A 211 9.84 12.89 8.93
C ASP A 211 10.13 12.63 10.42
N LEU A 212 9.09 12.39 11.23
CA LEU A 212 9.17 12.38 12.69
C LEU A 212 9.04 10.99 13.33
N LYS A 213 8.78 9.92 12.56
CA LYS A 213 8.41 8.61 13.15
C LYS A 213 9.53 7.58 13.28
N SER A 214 10.66 7.71 12.56
CA SER A 214 11.74 6.70 12.63
C SER A 214 13.11 7.25 12.21
N PRO A 215 14.18 6.98 12.99
CA PRO A 215 15.56 7.32 12.60
C PRO A 215 15.94 6.80 11.22
N LYS A 216 15.45 5.61 10.85
CA LYS A 216 15.71 4.98 9.54
C LYS A 216 15.06 5.74 8.39
N ALA A 217 13.85 6.28 8.59
CA ALA A 217 13.17 7.07 7.57
C ALA A 217 13.91 8.39 7.31
N ARG A 218 14.42 9.02 8.38
CA ARG A 218 15.28 10.22 8.28
C ARG A 218 16.59 9.93 7.56
N GLU A 219 17.25 8.81 7.89
CA GLU A 219 18.48 8.39 7.20
C GLU A 219 18.23 8.13 5.71
N MET A 220 17.17 7.40 5.38
CA MET A 220 16.79 7.16 3.98
C MET A 220 16.62 8.48 3.26
N LYS A 221 15.78 9.37 3.79
CA LYS A 221 15.49 10.69 3.23
C LYS A 221 16.76 11.52 2.99
N ALA A 222 17.68 11.57 3.95
CA ALA A 222 18.92 12.31 3.83
C ALA A 222 19.84 11.77 2.72
N ARG A 223 19.72 10.48 2.37
CA ARG A 223 20.50 9.85 1.30
C ARG A 223 19.85 9.97 -0.08
N ILE A 224 18.59 10.39 -0.19
CA ILE A 224 17.91 10.51 -1.48
C ILE A 224 18.50 11.68 -2.25
N HIS A 225 19.08 11.37 -3.40
CA HIS A 225 19.63 12.33 -4.33
C HIS A 225 18.82 12.41 -5.62
N ASP A 226 18.24 11.29 -6.06
CA ASP A 226 17.41 11.26 -7.26
C ASP A 226 16.22 10.30 -7.12
N ILE A 227 15.19 10.54 -7.93
CA ILE A 227 13.93 9.81 -7.92
C ILE A 227 13.61 9.35 -9.34
N GLY A 228 13.67 8.03 -9.55
CA GLY A 228 13.21 7.41 -10.79
C GLY A 228 11.80 6.83 -10.65
N TYR A 229 11.20 6.48 -11.78
CA TYR A 229 9.96 5.71 -11.80
C TYR A 229 9.80 4.89 -13.08
N GLU A 230 8.95 3.87 -13.00
CA GLU A 230 8.52 3.05 -14.13
C GLU A 230 7.00 2.85 -14.04
N LEU A 231 6.30 3.27 -15.10
CA LEU A 231 4.85 3.08 -15.21
C LEU A 231 4.55 1.63 -15.57
N THR A 232 3.59 1.03 -14.87
CA THR A 232 3.19 -0.35 -15.14
C THR A 232 1.76 -0.46 -15.65
N GLY A 233 0.91 0.53 -15.38
CA GLY A 233 -0.52 0.50 -15.70
C GLY A 233 -1.34 -0.41 -14.78
N SER A 234 -0.83 -1.60 -14.50
CA SER A 234 -1.44 -2.60 -13.62
C SER A 234 -0.80 -2.63 -12.23
N GLU A 235 -1.65 -2.75 -11.20
CA GLU A 235 -1.20 -2.96 -9.82
C GLU A 235 -0.52 -4.31 -9.65
N LEU A 236 -0.99 -5.36 -10.34
CA LEU A 236 -0.36 -6.68 -10.29
C LEU A 236 1.06 -6.63 -10.86
N VAL A 237 1.24 -6.01 -12.03
CA VAL A 237 2.58 -5.86 -12.62
C VAL A 237 3.49 -5.02 -11.72
N ALA A 238 2.97 -3.93 -11.10
CA ALA A 238 3.75 -3.14 -10.15
C ALA A 238 4.24 -3.95 -8.95
N LEU A 239 3.40 -4.83 -8.39
CA LEU A 239 3.76 -5.72 -7.29
C LEU A 239 4.84 -6.73 -7.69
N LEU A 240 4.70 -7.34 -8.87
CA LEU A 240 5.64 -8.32 -9.40
C LEU A 240 7.00 -7.68 -9.68
N LEU A 241 7.01 -6.54 -10.37
CA LEU A 241 8.22 -5.80 -10.72
C LEU A 241 8.93 -5.24 -9.47
N GLU A 242 8.20 -4.74 -8.47
CA GLU A 242 8.78 -4.35 -7.17
C GLU A 242 9.50 -5.53 -6.50
N SER A 243 8.85 -6.69 -6.42
CA SER A 243 9.44 -7.88 -5.79
C SER A 243 10.69 -8.36 -6.51
N ASP A 244 10.65 -8.41 -7.84
CA ASP A 244 11.81 -8.74 -8.67
C ASP A 244 12.96 -7.74 -8.47
N THR A 245 12.67 -6.44 -8.52
CA THR A 245 13.66 -5.37 -8.34
C THR A 245 14.35 -5.48 -6.98
N ILE A 246 13.58 -5.69 -5.91
CA ILE A 246 14.14 -5.84 -4.56
C ILE A 246 15.07 -7.05 -4.49
N LYS A 247 14.68 -8.17 -5.11
CA LYS A 247 15.47 -9.41 -5.11
C LYS A 247 16.77 -9.27 -5.89
N ARG A 248 16.73 -8.65 -7.08
CA ARG A 248 17.91 -8.45 -7.94
C ARG A 248 18.86 -7.38 -7.41
N MET A 249 18.32 -6.23 -6.99
CA MET A 249 19.14 -5.05 -6.65
C MET A 249 19.44 -4.92 -5.16
N GLN A 250 18.75 -5.68 -4.30
CA GLN A 250 18.93 -5.69 -2.84
C GLN A 250 19.04 -4.29 -2.17
N PRO A 251 18.11 -3.36 -2.46
CA PRO A 251 18.23 -1.97 -2.02
C PRO A 251 18.18 -1.81 -0.50
N ARG A 252 19.14 -1.05 0.06
CA ARG A 252 19.44 -0.95 1.51
C ARG A 252 18.20 -0.87 2.40
N PHE A 253 17.21 -0.08 2.02
CA PHE A 253 16.07 0.24 2.87
C PHE A 253 14.87 -0.75 2.75
N ASN A 254 14.79 -1.59 1.70
CA ASN A 254 13.74 -2.62 1.48
C ASN A 254 13.96 -3.91 2.30
N ARG A 255 14.13 -3.81 3.62
CA ARG A 255 14.55 -4.93 4.49
C ARG A 255 13.63 -6.17 4.45
N SER A 256 12.31 -5.98 4.38
CA SER A 256 11.33 -7.08 4.52
C SER A 256 11.34 -8.09 3.37
N GLN A 257 11.69 -7.64 2.15
CA GLN A 257 11.76 -8.49 0.95
C GLN A 257 13.21 -8.79 0.52
N ARG A 258 14.23 -8.10 1.08
CA ARG A 258 15.66 -8.39 0.83
C ARG A 258 16.09 -9.74 1.39
N ASN A 259 15.80 -9.98 2.67
CA ASN A 259 16.31 -11.13 3.41
C ASN A 259 15.30 -12.27 3.43
N VAL A 260 14.98 -12.81 2.27
CA VAL A 260 14.31 -14.11 2.20
C VAL A 260 15.32 -15.15 1.75
N ARG A 261 16.18 -15.58 2.69
CA ARG A 261 16.92 -16.83 2.51
C ARG A 261 15.90 -17.96 2.62
N TYR A 262 15.35 -18.37 1.50
CA TYR A 262 14.73 -19.69 1.41
C TYR A 262 15.84 -20.69 1.66
N ARG A 263 15.76 -21.38 2.80
CA ARG A 263 16.78 -22.36 3.19
C ARG A 263 16.34 -23.78 2.91
N HIS A 264 15.05 -24.02 2.79
CA HIS A 264 14.49 -25.36 2.69
C HIS A 264 13.60 -25.46 1.45
N GLY A 265 13.55 -26.64 0.83
CA GLY A 265 12.65 -26.96 -0.28
C GLY A 265 12.02 -28.33 -0.10
N ILE A 266 10.85 -28.52 -0.71
CA ILE A 266 10.28 -29.86 -0.93
C ILE A 266 10.76 -30.36 -2.29
N PHE A 267 11.37 -31.55 -2.31
CA PHE A 267 11.89 -32.19 -3.51
C PHE A 267 11.18 -33.52 -3.74
N ALA A 268 10.89 -33.84 -5.00
CA ALA A 268 10.52 -35.19 -5.41
C ALA A 268 11.79 -35.91 -5.87
N VAL A 269 12.15 -36.99 -5.19
CA VAL A 269 13.31 -37.83 -5.51
C VAL A 269 12.79 -39.21 -5.91
N PRO A 270 13.17 -39.76 -7.07
CA PRO A 270 12.81 -41.13 -7.45
C PRO A 270 13.34 -42.14 -6.44
N THR A 271 12.63 -43.26 -6.24
CA THR A 271 13.16 -44.39 -5.47
C THR A 271 13.85 -45.41 -6.36
N ASP A 272 15.01 -45.89 -5.92
CA ASP A 272 15.84 -46.83 -6.68
C ASP A 272 15.19 -48.20 -6.94
N ALA A 273 14.16 -48.60 -6.17
CA ALA A 273 13.62 -49.96 -6.21
C ALA A 273 12.21 -50.11 -6.83
N GLN A 274 11.43 -49.04 -6.93
CA GLN A 274 9.99 -49.13 -7.27
C GLN A 274 9.44 -47.88 -7.99
N ASP A 275 10.27 -46.99 -8.52
CA ASP A 275 9.86 -45.78 -9.29
C ASP A 275 8.87 -44.81 -8.62
N PHE A 276 8.61 -44.93 -7.31
CA PHE A 276 7.80 -43.96 -6.58
C PHE A 276 8.53 -42.62 -6.41
N MET A 277 7.82 -41.50 -6.58
CA MET A 277 8.31 -40.16 -6.25
C MET A 277 8.25 -39.91 -4.74
N ARG A 278 9.38 -39.93 -4.04
CA ARG A 278 9.43 -39.59 -2.61
C ARG A 278 9.55 -38.09 -2.40
N LEU A 279 8.69 -37.56 -1.54
CA LEU A 279 8.73 -36.15 -1.15
C LEU A 279 9.64 -36.00 0.06
N THR A 280 10.62 -35.10 -0.04
CA THR A 280 11.59 -34.86 1.02
C THR A 280 11.75 -33.36 1.25
N ILE A 281 11.92 -32.98 2.52
CA ILE A 281 12.26 -31.60 2.89
C ILE A 281 13.76 -31.56 3.15
N LYS A 282 14.49 -30.80 2.33
CA LYS A 282 15.94 -30.66 2.38
C LYS A 282 16.36 -29.20 2.36
N GLU A 283 17.59 -28.90 2.77
CA GLU A 283 18.13 -27.57 2.55
C GLU A 283 18.39 -27.35 1.06
N LEU A 284 18.17 -26.13 0.55
CA LEU A 284 18.38 -25.83 -0.88
C LEU A 284 19.85 -25.99 -1.30
N ALA A 285 20.78 -25.86 -0.37
CA ALA A 285 22.21 -26.06 -0.62
C ALA A 285 22.60 -27.56 -0.68
N GLU A 286 21.73 -28.48 -0.25
CA GLU A 286 21.99 -29.93 -0.23
C GLU A 286 21.56 -30.64 -1.52
N MET A 287 20.96 -29.93 -2.47
CA MET A 287 20.32 -30.51 -3.65
C MET A 287 20.69 -29.72 -4.91
N ASP A 288 21.15 -30.42 -5.95
CA ASP A 288 21.44 -29.80 -7.25
C ASP A 288 20.17 -29.57 -8.09
N ASN A 289 19.11 -30.34 -7.82
CA ASN A 289 17.83 -30.22 -8.53
C ASN A 289 16.98 -29.07 -7.98
N ALA A 290 16.15 -28.46 -8.82
CA ALA A 290 15.23 -27.42 -8.38
C ALA A 290 14.14 -27.98 -7.44
N PRO A 291 13.80 -27.28 -6.34
CA PRO A 291 12.71 -27.69 -5.46
C PRO A 291 11.35 -27.50 -6.13
N LEU A 292 10.36 -28.32 -5.75
CA LEU A 292 8.96 -28.13 -6.13
C LEU A 292 8.38 -26.86 -5.49
N VAL A 293 8.74 -26.62 -4.22
CA VAL A 293 8.35 -25.43 -3.44
C VAL A 293 9.45 -25.11 -2.42
N SER A 294 9.76 -23.82 -2.26
CA SER A 294 10.78 -23.33 -1.32
C SER A 294 10.17 -22.58 -0.13
N PHE A 295 10.78 -22.75 1.04
CA PHE A 295 10.32 -22.22 2.34
C PHE A 295 11.47 -21.59 3.12
N ARG A 296 11.11 -20.65 4.01
CA ARG A 296 12.09 -19.98 4.88
C ARG A 296 12.60 -20.91 5.98
N GLY A 297 11.75 -21.81 6.46
CA GLY A 297 12.08 -22.77 7.50
C GLY A 297 11.42 -24.12 7.30
N LYS A 298 12.04 -25.16 7.86
CA LYS A 298 11.60 -26.56 7.78
C LYS A 298 10.17 -26.77 8.28
N LYS A 299 9.75 -26.09 9.36
CA LYS A 299 8.42 -26.24 9.96
C LYS A 299 7.29 -25.78 9.02
N GLU A 300 7.54 -24.70 8.27
CA GLU A 300 6.59 -24.21 7.26
C GLU A 300 6.43 -25.21 6.11
N ALA A 301 7.55 -25.75 5.63
CA ALA A 301 7.56 -26.81 4.62
C ALA A 301 6.81 -28.07 5.10
N GLN A 302 6.96 -28.43 6.37
CA GLN A 302 6.30 -29.59 6.96
C GLN A 302 4.78 -29.42 7.04
N VAL A 303 4.30 -28.28 7.57
CA VAL A 303 2.86 -27.97 7.62
C VAL A 303 2.25 -27.95 6.21
N TYR A 304 2.99 -27.43 5.23
CA TYR A 304 2.55 -27.43 3.85
C TYR A 304 2.47 -28.85 3.25
N LEU A 305 3.50 -29.67 3.47
CA LEU A 305 3.55 -31.05 2.99
C LEU A 305 2.44 -31.92 3.62
N GLU A 306 2.19 -31.76 4.91
CA GLU A 306 1.08 -32.44 5.61
C GLU A 306 -0.27 -32.09 4.96
N ARG A 307 -0.53 -30.82 4.65
CA ARG A 307 -1.77 -30.43 3.94
C ARG A 307 -1.90 -31.06 2.54
N LEU A 308 -0.80 -31.18 1.80
CA LEU A 308 -0.81 -31.84 0.50
C LEU A 308 -1.11 -33.33 0.63
N VAL A 309 -0.45 -34.00 1.59
CA VAL A 309 -0.64 -35.41 1.87
C VAL A 309 -2.11 -35.72 2.19
N ASP A 310 -2.73 -34.87 3.00
CA ASP A 310 -4.12 -35.02 3.42
C ASP A 310 -5.10 -34.89 2.26
N ARG A 311 -4.92 -33.85 1.44
CA ARG A 311 -5.87 -33.54 0.36
C ARG A 311 -5.76 -34.49 -0.83
N TYR A 312 -4.54 -34.88 -1.20
CA TYR A 312 -4.29 -35.75 -2.35
C TYR A 312 -4.15 -37.23 -1.96
N GLN A 313 -4.45 -37.55 -0.70
CA GLN A 313 -4.38 -38.91 -0.13
C GLN A 313 -3.03 -39.57 -0.44
N LEU A 314 -1.95 -38.80 -0.31
CA LEU A 314 -0.60 -39.28 -0.56
C LEU A 314 -0.14 -40.16 0.61
N CYS A 315 0.79 -41.06 0.35
CA CYS A 315 1.38 -41.89 1.37
C CYS A 315 2.31 -41.09 2.29
N GLN A 316 2.01 -41.03 3.58
CA GLN A 316 2.87 -40.38 4.59
C GLN A 316 4.30 -40.95 4.63
N LYS A 317 4.49 -42.22 4.30
CA LYS A 317 5.81 -42.87 4.30
C LYS A 317 6.67 -42.44 3.11
N LEU A 318 6.04 -42.37 1.93
CA LEU A 318 6.70 -41.84 0.73
C LEU A 318 6.89 -40.31 0.81
N ALA A 319 6.06 -39.61 1.57
CA ALA A 319 6.25 -38.20 1.90
C ALA A 319 7.23 -37.93 3.07
N GLY A 320 7.85 -38.97 3.63
CA GLY A 320 8.85 -38.83 4.70
C GLY A 320 8.31 -38.35 6.06
N ILE A 321 6.98 -38.35 6.25
CA ILE A 321 6.29 -37.95 7.49
C ILE A 321 6.24 -39.11 8.50
N ASP A 322 5.87 -40.31 8.03
CA ASP A 322 5.77 -41.51 8.86
C ASP A 322 6.98 -42.43 8.66
N LYS A 323 7.64 -42.80 9.75
CA LYS A 323 8.85 -43.65 9.76
C LYS A 323 8.61 -45.05 10.35
N ARG A 324 7.38 -45.40 10.72
CA ARG A 324 7.08 -46.69 11.33
C ARG A 324 7.30 -47.87 10.37
N LYS A 325 7.54 -49.05 10.95
CA LYS A 325 7.55 -50.33 10.22
C LYS A 325 6.11 -50.72 9.85
N GLY A 326 5.94 -51.38 8.70
CA GLY A 326 4.63 -51.70 8.14
C GLY A 326 3.96 -50.56 7.37
N PRO A 327 2.68 -50.71 6.99
CA PRO A 327 1.89 -49.68 6.31
C PRO A 327 1.78 -48.38 7.13
N CYS A 328 1.66 -47.24 6.45
CA CYS A 328 1.52 -45.95 7.14
C CYS A 328 0.18 -45.85 7.87
N PHE A 329 0.13 -45.03 8.93
CA PHE A 329 -1.09 -44.92 9.75
C PHE A 329 -2.33 -44.45 8.97
N ARG A 330 -2.15 -43.59 7.96
CA ARG A 330 -3.27 -43.19 7.09
C ARG A 330 -3.83 -44.32 6.25
N TYR A 331 -3.05 -45.34 5.93
CA TYR A 331 -3.57 -46.52 5.24
C TYR A 331 -4.54 -47.29 6.14
N HIS A 332 -4.21 -47.45 7.41
CA HIS A 332 -5.11 -48.07 8.39
C HIS A 332 -6.41 -47.27 8.58
N LEU A 333 -6.35 -45.95 8.43
CA LEU A 333 -7.52 -45.06 8.45
C LEU A 333 -8.24 -44.94 7.10
N LYS A 334 -7.82 -45.67 6.05
CA LYS A 334 -8.33 -45.56 4.66
C LYS A 334 -8.24 -44.13 4.07
N GLN A 335 -7.30 -43.33 4.55
CA GLN A 335 -7.03 -41.95 4.11
C GLN A 335 -5.84 -41.84 3.14
N CYS A 336 -5.33 -42.98 2.69
CA CYS A 336 -4.24 -43.12 1.72
C CYS A 336 -4.49 -44.39 0.90
N ARG A 337 -4.10 -44.40 -0.38
CA ARG A 337 -4.31 -45.54 -1.30
C ARG A 337 -3.30 -46.68 -1.14
N GLY A 338 -2.44 -46.62 -0.13
CA GLY A 338 -1.61 -47.75 0.26
C GLY A 338 -0.37 -48.01 -0.60
N ALA A 339 0.20 -47.00 -1.24
CA ALA A 339 1.44 -47.13 -2.01
C ALA A 339 2.57 -47.82 -1.22
N CYS A 340 2.77 -47.48 0.06
CA CYS A 340 3.77 -48.15 0.91
C CYS A 340 3.42 -49.58 1.34
N ALA A 341 2.19 -50.04 1.07
CA ALA A 341 1.71 -51.39 1.35
C ALA A 341 1.59 -52.24 0.08
N GLY A 342 2.02 -51.71 -1.08
CA GLY A 342 1.89 -52.38 -2.38
C GLY A 342 0.47 -52.37 -2.97
N ALA A 343 -0.48 -51.68 -2.33
CA ALA A 343 -1.88 -51.63 -2.79
C ALA A 343 -2.12 -50.62 -3.92
N GLU A 344 -1.11 -49.83 -4.27
CA GLU A 344 -1.17 -48.81 -5.31
C GLU A 344 0.12 -48.83 -6.13
N THR A 345 -0.01 -48.69 -7.46
CA THR A 345 1.13 -48.69 -8.38
C THR A 345 1.87 -47.35 -8.40
N PRO A 346 3.16 -47.33 -8.76
CA PRO A 346 3.96 -46.12 -8.88
C PRO A 346 3.36 -45.10 -9.85
N GLU A 347 2.81 -45.54 -10.98
CA GLU A 347 2.25 -44.66 -12.01
C GLU A 347 1.09 -43.84 -11.44
N ASN A 348 0.15 -44.52 -10.77
CA ASN A 348 -1.04 -43.92 -10.19
C ASN A 348 -0.71 -42.99 -9.01
N TYR A 349 0.27 -43.38 -8.19
CA TYR A 349 0.77 -42.53 -7.11
C TYR A 349 1.46 -41.28 -7.66
N ASN A 350 2.35 -41.43 -8.63
CA ASN A 350 3.15 -40.36 -9.21
C ASN A 350 2.28 -39.35 -9.99
N VAL A 351 1.15 -39.77 -10.57
CA VAL A 351 0.15 -38.84 -11.12
C VAL A 351 -0.36 -37.90 -10.04
N ARG A 352 -0.81 -38.43 -8.89
CA ARG A 352 -1.33 -37.60 -7.79
C ARG A 352 -0.26 -36.73 -7.14
N VAL A 353 0.98 -37.20 -7.05
CA VAL A 353 2.10 -36.36 -6.60
C VAL A 353 2.24 -35.17 -7.54
N ARG A 354 2.27 -35.38 -8.86
CA ARG A 354 2.34 -34.29 -9.84
C ARG A 354 1.13 -33.35 -9.74
N GLU A 355 -0.08 -33.88 -9.57
CA GLU A 355 -1.29 -33.07 -9.35
C GLU A 355 -1.23 -32.22 -8.07
N ALA A 356 -0.72 -32.78 -6.98
CA ALA A 356 -0.62 -32.09 -5.69
C ALA A 356 0.22 -30.81 -5.77
N PHE A 357 1.26 -30.82 -6.61
CA PHE A 357 2.10 -29.65 -6.85
C PHE A 357 1.64 -28.78 -8.03
N ARG A 358 0.78 -29.30 -8.91
CA ARG A 358 0.12 -28.52 -9.99
C ARG A 358 -1.04 -27.66 -9.50
N MET A 359 -1.90 -28.19 -8.62
CA MET A 359 -3.17 -27.55 -8.24
C MET A 359 -3.10 -26.61 -7.01
N PHE A 360 -2.00 -26.61 -6.25
CA PHE A 360 -1.98 -25.88 -4.96
C PHE A 360 -1.35 -24.48 -4.99
N ASN A 361 -0.90 -24.00 -6.15
CA ASN A 361 -0.31 -22.66 -6.23
C ASN A 361 -1.27 -21.61 -6.77
N TYR A 362 -2.27 -21.97 -7.57
CA TYR A 362 -3.20 -21.04 -8.19
C TYR A 362 -4.57 -21.72 -8.42
N PRO A 363 -5.66 -20.95 -8.66
CA PRO A 363 -6.98 -21.53 -8.93
C PRO A 363 -7.03 -22.44 -10.18
N HIS A 364 -6.12 -22.22 -11.13
CA HIS A 364 -5.96 -23.02 -12.35
C HIS A 364 -4.45 -23.14 -12.67
N PRO A 365 -3.96 -24.26 -13.25
CA PRO A 365 -2.55 -24.42 -13.60
C PRO A 365 -2.12 -23.46 -14.72
N ASP A 366 -2.99 -23.19 -15.68
CA ASP A 366 -2.69 -22.40 -16.88
C ASP A 366 -3.65 -21.23 -16.99
N PHE A 367 -3.16 -20.01 -16.81
CA PHE A 367 -3.99 -18.82 -16.96
C PHE A 367 -3.17 -17.57 -17.25
N ALA A 368 -3.84 -16.61 -17.88
CA ALA A 368 -3.32 -15.27 -18.10
C ALA A 368 -4.20 -14.24 -17.37
N VAL A 369 -3.58 -13.25 -16.75
CA VAL A 369 -4.28 -12.08 -16.19
C VAL A 369 -4.01 -10.90 -17.12
N LEU A 370 -5.08 -10.34 -17.68
CA LEU A 370 -5.06 -9.16 -18.51
C LEU A 370 -5.57 -7.96 -17.72
N GLY A 371 -4.71 -6.95 -17.55
CA GLY A 371 -5.05 -5.73 -16.82
C GLY A 371 -4.84 -4.47 -17.66
N ALA A 372 -4.95 -3.32 -17.01
CA ALA A 372 -4.63 -2.04 -17.62
C ALA A 372 -3.17 -2.00 -18.12
N GLY A 373 -2.95 -1.49 -19.34
CA GLY A 373 -1.62 -1.20 -19.88
C GLY A 373 -1.07 0.14 -19.39
N ARG A 374 0.15 0.47 -19.80
CA ARG A 374 0.84 1.72 -19.41
C ARG A 374 0.26 2.94 -20.13
N ARG A 375 -0.35 2.71 -21.29
CA ARG A 375 -0.94 3.71 -22.17
C ARG A 375 -2.28 3.23 -22.72
N SER A 376 -3.05 4.15 -23.28
CA SER A 376 -4.26 3.81 -24.03
C SER A 376 -3.93 2.90 -25.21
N GLY A 377 -4.79 1.92 -25.48
CA GLY A 377 -4.57 0.93 -26.54
C GLY A 377 -3.66 -0.24 -26.16
N GLU A 378 -3.13 -0.28 -24.92
CA GLU A 378 -2.28 -1.36 -24.43
C GLU A 378 -2.97 -2.09 -23.26
N ARG A 379 -2.77 -3.40 -23.13
CA ARG A 379 -3.12 -4.19 -21.94
C ARG A 379 -1.88 -4.84 -21.33
N SER A 380 -1.82 -4.92 -20.01
CA SER A 380 -0.80 -5.73 -19.35
C SER A 380 -1.18 -7.20 -19.39
N LEU A 381 -0.17 -8.07 -19.37
CA LEU A 381 -0.30 -9.52 -19.37
C LEU A 381 0.57 -10.10 -18.27
N VAL A 382 0.01 -10.97 -17.44
CA VAL A 382 0.75 -11.81 -16.48
C VAL A 382 0.42 -13.26 -16.80
N LEU A 383 1.44 -14.08 -17.05
CA LEU A 383 1.25 -15.47 -17.47
C LEU A 383 1.69 -16.45 -16.38
N VAL A 384 0.82 -17.41 -16.12
CA VAL A 384 1.11 -18.61 -15.32
C VAL A 384 0.84 -19.82 -16.19
N GLU A 385 1.80 -20.73 -16.24
CA GLU A 385 1.73 -21.97 -17.01
C GLU A 385 2.25 -23.13 -16.17
N GLY A 386 1.52 -24.25 -16.15
CA GLY A 386 1.85 -25.42 -15.35
C GLY A 386 1.90 -25.15 -13.84
N GLY A 387 1.17 -24.13 -13.37
CA GLY A 387 1.19 -23.67 -11.98
C GLY A 387 2.44 -22.86 -11.61
N VAL A 388 3.22 -22.42 -12.61
CA VAL A 388 4.46 -21.65 -12.45
C VAL A 388 4.31 -20.30 -13.14
N TYR A 389 4.64 -19.23 -12.42
CA TYR A 389 4.70 -17.89 -13.01
C TYR A 389 5.82 -17.81 -14.05
N GLN A 390 5.47 -17.41 -15.27
CA GLN A 390 6.39 -17.35 -16.41
C GLN A 390 6.96 -15.94 -16.64
N GLY A 391 6.19 -14.90 -16.27
CA GLY A 391 6.58 -13.52 -16.54
C GLY A 391 5.37 -12.60 -16.72
N PHE A 392 5.68 -11.33 -17.01
CA PHE A 392 4.67 -10.35 -17.39
C PHE A 392 5.13 -9.57 -18.62
N GLY A 393 4.20 -8.94 -19.32
CA GLY A 393 4.45 -8.11 -20.47
C GLY A 393 3.24 -7.26 -20.85
N TYR A 394 3.22 -6.84 -22.11
CA TYR A 394 2.21 -5.91 -22.62
C TYR A 394 1.75 -6.30 -24.01
N LEU A 395 0.47 -6.07 -24.29
CA LEU A 395 -0.22 -6.42 -25.53
C LEU A 395 -0.86 -5.18 -26.14
N GLU A 396 -0.63 -4.95 -27.42
CA GLU A 396 -1.32 -3.90 -28.18
C GLU A 396 -2.74 -4.37 -28.59
N LEU A 397 -3.69 -3.44 -28.52
CA LEU A 397 -5.08 -3.66 -28.95
C LEU A 397 -5.27 -3.26 -30.43
N PRO A 398 -6.16 -3.96 -31.17
CA PRO A 398 -7.01 -5.07 -30.73
C PRO A 398 -6.25 -6.40 -30.66
N LEU A 399 -6.63 -7.28 -29.72
CA LEU A 399 -6.02 -8.59 -29.57
C LEU A 399 -6.37 -9.48 -30.77
N LYS A 400 -5.38 -9.85 -31.57
CA LYS A 400 -5.61 -10.59 -32.82
C LYS A 400 -6.02 -12.06 -32.60
N LYS A 401 -5.43 -12.77 -31.61
CA LYS A 401 -5.82 -14.13 -31.15
C LYS A 401 -5.21 -14.43 -29.76
N PRO A 402 -5.98 -14.40 -28.65
CA PRO A 402 -5.47 -14.69 -27.32
C PRO A 402 -5.28 -16.21 -27.14
N ALA A 403 -4.04 -16.69 -27.26
CA ALA A 403 -3.68 -18.10 -27.03
C ALA A 403 -2.30 -18.21 -26.36
N LEU A 404 -2.04 -19.34 -25.70
CA LEU A 404 -0.77 -19.61 -24.99
C LEU A 404 0.50 -19.25 -25.82
N PRO A 405 0.66 -19.68 -27.08
CA PRO A 405 1.87 -19.34 -27.87
C PRO A 405 2.01 -17.85 -28.19
N TYR A 406 0.90 -17.10 -28.19
CA TYR A 406 0.92 -15.66 -28.36
C TYR A 406 1.33 -14.96 -27.07
N PHE A 407 0.77 -15.38 -25.93
CA PHE A 407 1.12 -14.85 -24.61
C PHE A 407 2.58 -15.10 -24.23
N ARG A 408 3.13 -16.29 -24.49
CA ARG A 408 4.55 -16.59 -24.22
C ARG A 408 5.50 -15.63 -24.92
N ARG A 409 5.17 -15.20 -26.15
CA ARG A 409 5.99 -14.26 -26.93
C ARG A 409 5.86 -12.81 -26.45
N ALA A 410 4.80 -12.48 -25.74
CA ALA A 410 4.50 -11.13 -25.29
C ALA A 410 4.99 -10.82 -23.87
N ILE A 411 5.46 -11.83 -23.13
CA ILE A 411 6.01 -11.64 -21.78
C ILE A 411 7.53 -11.52 -21.80
N THR A 412 8.06 -10.75 -20.85
CA THR A 412 9.46 -10.86 -20.44
C THR A 412 9.57 -11.96 -19.38
N PRO A 413 10.36 -13.03 -19.60
CA PRO A 413 10.49 -14.11 -18.63
C PRO A 413 11.04 -13.63 -17.28
N ARG A 414 10.43 -14.11 -16.18
CA ARG A 414 10.84 -13.78 -14.81
C ARG A 414 10.70 -15.02 -13.91
N GLY A 415 11.54 -15.14 -12.89
CA GLY A 415 11.54 -16.31 -12.01
C GLY A 415 10.38 -16.35 -11.02
N ASP A 416 9.79 -17.53 -10.84
CA ASP A 416 8.76 -17.81 -9.83
C ASP A 416 9.35 -18.01 -8.42
N ASN A 417 8.59 -17.67 -7.38
CA ASN A 417 8.92 -17.94 -5.97
C ASN A 417 7.68 -17.74 -5.07
N GLN A 418 7.81 -18.07 -3.78
CA GLN A 418 6.70 -18.00 -2.82
C GLN A 418 6.08 -16.59 -2.69
N ASP A 419 6.88 -15.52 -2.77
CA ASP A 419 6.32 -14.16 -2.70
C ASP A 419 5.50 -13.83 -3.95
N ILE A 420 5.97 -14.25 -5.14
CA ILE A 420 5.24 -14.09 -6.41
C ILE A 420 3.91 -14.84 -6.38
N ARG A 421 3.93 -16.10 -5.91
CA ARG A 421 2.71 -16.89 -5.70
C ARG A 421 1.75 -16.21 -4.73
N ARG A 422 2.26 -15.65 -3.63
CA ARG A 422 1.45 -14.90 -2.66
C ARG A 422 0.86 -13.63 -3.28
N ILE A 423 1.64 -12.90 -4.08
CA ILE A 423 1.20 -11.69 -4.79
C ILE A 423 0.04 -12.02 -5.72
N ILE A 424 0.23 -12.99 -6.62
CA ILE A 424 -0.77 -13.37 -7.62
C ILE A 424 -2.03 -13.94 -6.95
N ASN A 425 -1.90 -14.86 -5.98
CA ASN A 425 -3.07 -15.38 -5.26
C ASN A 425 -3.81 -14.31 -4.45
N GLY A 426 -3.06 -13.42 -3.79
CA GLY A 426 -3.63 -12.30 -3.05
C GLY A 426 -4.36 -11.33 -3.97
N TYR A 427 -3.91 -11.20 -5.22
CA TYR A 427 -4.56 -10.42 -6.26
C TYR A 427 -5.84 -11.08 -6.75
N LEU A 428 -5.78 -12.35 -7.17
CA LEU A 428 -6.92 -13.11 -7.68
C LEU A 428 -8.08 -13.18 -6.65
N LYS A 429 -7.77 -13.35 -5.36
CA LYS A 429 -8.78 -13.38 -4.30
C LYS A 429 -9.50 -12.06 -4.06
N LYS A 430 -8.88 -10.94 -4.43
CA LYS A 430 -9.43 -9.61 -4.15
C LYS A 430 -10.44 -9.14 -5.20
N ASN A 431 -10.78 -9.95 -6.21
CA ASN A 431 -11.71 -9.62 -7.30
C ASN A 431 -11.53 -8.18 -7.80
N GLN A 432 -10.41 -7.94 -8.49
CA GLN A 432 -10.21 -6.69 -9.23
C GLN A 432 -10.73 -6.84 -10.66
N SER A 433 -11.02 -5.70 -11.29
CA SER A 433 -11.56 -5.49 -12.64
C SER A 433 -10.78 -6.12 -13.81
N ASP A 434 -9.72 -6.87 -13.52
CA ASP A 434 -8.85 -7.46 -14.53
C ASP A 434 -9.43 -8.79 -15.04
N GLU A 435 -9.24 -9.04 -16.32
CA GLU A 435 -9.76 -10.21 -17.02
C GLU A 435 -8.82 -11.40 -16.80
N VAL A 436 -9.37 -12.55 -16.40
CA VAL A 436 -8.59 -13.78 -16.22
C VAL A 436 -9.01 -14.79 -17.28
N ILE A 437 -8.05 -15.20 -18.11
CA ILE A 437 -8.25 -16.18 -19.17
C ILE A 437 -7.67 -17.51 -18.70
N PHE A 438 -8.53 -18.50 -18.46
CA PHE A 438 -8.14 -19.89 -18.20
C PHE A 438 -7.90 -20.60 -19.54
N MET A 439 -6.86 -21.42 -19.61
CA MET A 439 -6.37 -22.03 -20.87
C MET A 439 -6.24 -23.53 -20.76
#